data_AF-A0A9X8VAF2-F1
#
_entry.id   AF-A0A9X8VAF2-F1
#
_cell.length_a   1.000
_cell.length_b   1.000
_cell.length_c   1.000
_cell.angle_alpha   90.00
_cell.angle_beta   90.00
_cell.angle_gamma   90.00
#
_symmetry.space_group_name_H-M   'P 1'
#
loop_
_entity.id
_entity.type
_entity.pdbx_description
1 polymer ?
#
loop_
_entity_poly.entity_id
_entity_poly.type
_entity_poly.pdbx_seq_one_letter_code
_entity_poly.pdbx_strand_id
1 'polypeptide(L)' 'MLFPPESVFTPCEQPKLKGDTWGDIGSHALALQTALSICAGQVATLNQWRVAAGRNHEQNRTYPGTD' A
#
# COMPACT_ATOMS: atom_id res chain seq x y z
N MET A 1 -18.78 -4.22 8.51
CA MET A 1 -17.35 -3.89 8.72
C MET A 1 -16.61 -4.04 7.40
N LEU A 2 -15.77 -3.07 7.02
CA LEU A 2 -14.95 -3.15 5.80
C LEU A 2 -13.54 -3.63 6.18
N PHE A 3 -13.22 -4.89 5.87
CA PHE A 3 -11.89 -5.42 6.15
C PHE A 3 -10.85 -4.81 5.19
N PRO A 4 -9.66 -4.45 5.67
CA PRO A 4 -8.58 -3.99 4.81
C PRO A 4 -8.16 -5.10 3.83
N PRO A 5 -7.86 -4.77 2.57
CA PRO A 5 -7.32 -5.74 1.62
C PRO A 5 -5.93 -6.22 2.08
N GLU A 6 -5.65 -7.52 1.98
CA GLU A 6 -4.39 -8.14 2.44
C GLU A 6 -3.12 -7.44 1.91
N SER A 7 -3.19 -6.86 0.71
CA SER A 7 -2.09 -6.12 0.08
C SER A 7 -1.64 -4.87 0.84
N VAL A 8 -2.45 -4.33 1.75
CA VAL A 8 -2.10 -3.13 2.54
C VAL A 8 -1.28 -3.43 3.79
N PHE A 9 -1.13 -4.71 4.14
CA PHE A 9 -0.31 -5.14 5.27
C PHE A 9 1.09 -5.61 4.85
N THR A 10 1.32 -5.79 3.55
CA THR A 10 2.64 -6.13 3.03
C THR A 10 3.53 -4.88 3.06
N PRO A 11 4.67 -4.91 3.78
CA PRO A 11 5.64 -3.82 3.72
C PRO A 11 6.15 -3.62 2.29
N CYS A 12 6.40 -2.38 1.91
CA CYS A 12 6.99 -2.10 0.61
C CYS A 12 8.40 -2.72 0.51
N GLU A 13 8.67 -3.34 -0.64
CA GLU A 13 9.97 -3.95 -0.89
C GLU A 13 11.05 -2.87 -1.04
N GLN A 14 12.21 -3.08 -0.42
CA GLN A 14 13.38 -2.23 -0.59
C GLN A 14 14.54 -3.08 -1.12
N PRO A 15 14.77 -3.07 -2.44
CA PRO A 15 15.87 -3.82 -3.03
C PRO A 15 17.20 -3.25 -2.55
N LYS A 16 18.17 -4.14 -2.31
CA LYS A 16 19.52 -3.78 -1.89
C LYS A 16 20.43 -3.65 -3.12
N LEU A 17 21.33 -2.67 -3.10
CA LEU A 17 22.44 -2.63 -4.06
C LEU A 17 23.28 -3.91 -3.91
N LYS A 18 23.52 -4.60 -5.02
CA LYS A 18 24.42 -5.75 -5.07
C LYS A 18 25.57 -5.39 -5.98
N GLY A 19 26.78 -5.24 -5.43
CA GLY A 19 27.96 -4.86 -6.20
C GLY A 19 28.20 -3.36 -6.24
N ASP A 20 29.19 -2.97 -7.02
CA ASP A 20 29.80 -1.64 -7.07
C ASP A 20 30.05 -1.16 -8.52
N THR A 21 29.53 -1.88 -9.52
CA THR A 21 29.66 -1.48 -10.92
C THR A 21 28.52 -0.55 -11.37
N TRP A 22 28.74 0.17 -12.47
CA TRP A 22 27.67 0.95 -13.11
C TRP A 22 26.49 0.07 -13.55
N GLY A 23 26.75 -1.17 -13.95
CA GLY A 23 25.70 -2.15 -14.27
C GLY A 23 24.83 -2.47 -13.05
N ASP A 24 25.47 -2.70 -11.90
CA ASP A 24 24.78 -2.97 -10.63
C ASP A 24 23.90 -1.80 -10.18
N ILE A 25 24.40 -0.57 -10.31
CA ILE A 25 23.64 0.66 -10.03
C ILE A 25 22.42 0.75 -10.96
N GLY A 26 22.60 0.51 -12.26
CA GLY A 26 21.51 0.52 -13.23
C GLY A 26 20.44 -0.55 -12.94
N SER A 27 20.86 -1.78 -12.67
CA SER A 27 19.98 -2.87 -12.29
C SER A 27 19.25 -2.59 -10.98
N HIS A 28 19.93 -2.02 -9.98
CA HIS A 28 19.29 -1.57 -8.76
C HIS A 28 18.26 -0.47 -9.03
N ALA A 29 18.60 0.56 -9.80
CA ALA A 29 17.68 1.66 -10.08
C ALA A 29 16.39 1.14 -10.73
N LEU A 30 16.50 0.18 -11.66
CA LEU A 30 15.35 -0.48 -12.27
C LEU A 30 14.52 -1.27 -11.24
N ALA A 31 15.17 -2.12 -10.43
CA ALA A 31 14.49 -2.88 -9.39
C ALA A 31 13.78 -1.98 -8.36
N LEU A 32 14.43 -0.87 -7.98
CA LEU A 32 13.89 0.12 -7.07
C LEU A 32 12.68 0.84 -7.68
N GLN A 33 12.77 1.24 -8.96
CA GLN A 33 11.65 1.85 -9.67
C GLN A 33 10.43 0.92 -9.71
N THR A 34 10.64 -0.37 -9.96
CA THR A 34 9.56 -1.36 -9.94
C THR A 34 8.95 -1.50 -8.54
N ALA A 35 9.78 -1.65 -7.51
CA ALA A 35 9.32 -1.77 -6.12
C ALA A 35 8.53 -0.53 -5.68
N LEU A 36 8.98 0.68 -6.03
CA LEU A 36 8.29 1.93 -5.73
C LEU A 36 6.95 2.05 -6.45
N SER A 37 6.88 1.65 -7.72
CA SER A 37 5.61 1.65 -8.49
C SER A 37 4.56 0.76 -7.83
N ILE A 38 4.96 -0.44 -7.38
CA ILE A 38 4.09 -1.38 -6.65
C ILE A 38 3.67 -0.80 -5.30
N CYS A 39 4.63 -0.29 -4.53
CA CYS A 39 4.39 0.33 -3.23
C CYS A 39 3.40 1.50 -3.32
N ALA A 40 3.53 2.36 -4.34
CA ALA A 40 2.61 3.46 -4.56
C ALA A 40 1.17 2.97 -4.78
N GLY A 41 0.97 1.87 -5.51
CA GLY A 41 -0.36 1.25 -5.70
C GLY A 41 -0.95 0.69 -4.40
N GLN A 42 -0.13 0.04 -3.57
CA GLN A 42 -0.54 -0.47 -2.25
C GLN A 42 -0.96 0.67 -1.32
N VAL A 43 -0.16 1.75 -1.26
CA VAL A 43 -0.45 2.94 -0.44
C VAL A 43 -1.72 3.64 -0.91
N ALA A 44 -1.94 3.77 -2.22
CA ALA A 44 -3.17 4.33 -2.76
C ALA A 44 -4.41 3.53 -2.32
N THR A 45 -4.33 2.19 -2.43
CA THR A 45 -5.39 1.28 -1.98
C THR A 45 -5.66 1.40 -0.47
N LEU A 46 -4.59 1.46 0.34
CA LEU A 46 -4.70 1.66 1.79
C LEU A 46 -5.42 2.96 2.14
N ASN A 47 -5.05 4.06 1.49
CA ASN A 47 -5.66 5.36 1.76
C ASN A 47 -7.15 5.38 1.37
N GLN A 48 -7.51 4.78 0.24
CA GLN A 48 -8.90 4.63 -0.17
C GLN A 48 -9.71 3.81 0.85
N TRP A 49 -9.14 2.70 1.33
CA TRP A 49 -9.76 1.88 2.37
C TRP A 49 -9.96 2.68 3.66
N ARG A 50 -8.96 3.44 4.14
CA ARG A 50 -9.07 4.26 5.36
C ARG A 50 -10.23 5.25 5.27
N VAL A 51 -10.41 5.90 4.12
CA VAL A 51 -11.53 6.83 3.88
C VAL A 51 -12.88 6.09 3.88
N ALA A 52 -12.96 4.92 3.26
CA ALA A 52 -14.18 4.11 3.25
C ALA A 52 -14.52 3.56 4.65
N ALA A 53 -13.54 3.07 5.40
CA ALA A 53 -13.71 2.58 6.76
C ALA A 53 -14.18 3.70 7.71
N GLY A 54 -13.61 4.91 7.60
CA GLY A 54 -14.05 6.08 8.35
C GLY A 54 -15.50 6.47 8.05
N ARG A 55 -15.91 6.47 6.78
CA ARG A 55 -17.31 6.70 6.38
C ARG A 55 -18.27 5.65 6.95
N ASN A 56 -17.89 4.37 6.90
CA ASN A 56 -18.70 3.29 7.48
C ASN A 56 -18.85 3.44 8.99
N HIS A 57 -17.80 3.87 9.70
CA HIS A 57 -17.87 4.13 11.13
C HIS A 57 -18.85 5.27 11.46
N GLU A 58 -18.83 6.35 10.69
CA GLU A 58 -19.78 7.46 10.87
C GLU A 58 -21.22 7.06 10.52
N GLN A 59 -21.43 6.31 9.43
CA GLN A 59 -22.73 5.76 9.08
C GLN A 59 -23.31 4.91 10.22
N ASN A 60 -22.49 4.03 10.81
CA ASN A 60 -22.89 3.16 11.92
C ASN A 60 -23.19 3.96 13.20
N ARG A 61 -22.56 5.12 13.40
CA ARG A 61 -22.84 6.02 14.52
C ARG A 61 -24.17 6.78 14.34
N THR A 62 -24.42 7.29 13.13
CA THR A 62 -25.56 8.17 12.85
C THR A 62 -26.87 7.41 12.62
N TYR A 63 -26.79 6.18 12.10
CA TYR A 63 -27.91 5.26 11.95
C TYR A 63 -27.51 3.87 12.46
N PRO A 64 -27.56 3.63 13.79
CA PRO A 64 -27.40 2.28 14.31
C PRO A 64 -28.60 1.46 13.82
N GLY A 65 -28.36 0.47 12.97
CA GLY A 65 -29.43 -0.37 12.43
C GLY A 65 -30.23 -1.05 13.54
N THR A 66 -31.56 -0.87 13.52
CA THR A 66 -32.51 -1.82 14.11
C THR A 66 -32.53 -3.06 13.22
N ASP A 67 -32.28 -4.23 13.82
CA ASP A 67 -32.44 -5.54 13.18
C ASP A 67 -33.83 -5.76 12.56
#